data_AF-A0A7J9Y107-F1
#
_entry.id   AF-A0A7J9Y107-F1
#
_cell.length_a   1.000
_cell.length_b   1.000
_cell.length_c   1.000
_cell.angle_alpha   90.00
_cell.angle_beta   90.00
_cell.angle_gamma   90.00
#
_symmetry.space_group_name_H-M   'P 1'
#
loop_
_entity.id
_entity.type
_entity.pdbx_description
1 polymer ?
#
loop_
_entity_poly.entity_id
_entity_poly.type
_entity_poly.pdbx_seq_one_letter_code
_entity_poly.pdbx_strand_id
1 'polypeptide(L)'
;MTVEARPESSAAQDVERGPSLSPSRAADFKTCPLLYRFRTIDRLPERPTPDQARGTLVHAVLERLFDAPAADRTLEHAAAGLQP
;
A
#
# COMPACT_ATOMS: atom_id res chain seq x y z
N MET A 1 -21.31 41.45 0.67
CA MET A 1 -21.23 40.00 0.94
C MET A 1 -20.42 39.38 -0.19
N THR A 2 -19.10 39.51 -0.09
CA THR A 2 -18.14 38.92 -1.04
C THR A 2 -17.04 38.33 -0.17
N VAL A 3 -16.93 37.01 -0.19
CA VAL A 3 -15.84 36.27 0.47
C VAL A 3 -14.74 36.11 -0.58
N GLU A 4 -13.59 36.74 -0.33
CA GLU A 4 -12.38 36.51 -1.12
C GLU A 4 -11.83 35.11 -0.83
N ALA A 5 -11.46 34.41 -1.91
CA ALA A 5 -10.84 33.10 -1.86
C ALA A 5 -9.45 33.16 -1.22
N ARG A 6 -9.14 32.22 -0.31
CA ARG A 6 -7.78 32.00 0.21
C ARG A 6 -6.92 31.39 -0.90
N PRO A 7 -5.69 31.88 -1.14
CA PRO A 7 -4.82 31.23 -2.10
C PRO A 7 -4.40 29.85 -1.54
N GLU A 8 -4.84 28.80 -2.21
CA GLU A 8 -4.27 27.47 -2.10
C GLU A 8 -2.94 27.45 -2.86
N SER A 9 -1.84 27.21 -2.16
CA SER A 9 -0.76 26.33 -2.63
C SER A 9 0.32 26.32 -1.56
N SER A 10 0.20 25.36 -0.62
CA SER A 10 1.38 24.96 0.13
C SER A 10 2.24 24.15 -0.83
N ALA A 11 3.20 24.83 -1.47
CA ALA A 11 4.31 24.18 -2.14
C ALA A 11 5.02 23.31 -1.11
N ALA A 12 4.64 22.03 -1.06
CA ALA A 12 5.32 21.02 -0.28
C ALA A 12 6.75 20.96 -0.81
N GLN A 13 7.66 21.57 -0.06
CA GLN A 13 9.07 21.57 -0.38
C GLN A 13 9.53 20.10 -0.42
N ASP A 14 10.05 19.70 -1.58
CA ASP A 14 10.61 18.38 -1.83
C ASP A 14 11.93 18.27 -1.07
N VAL A 15 11.83 18.04 0.24
CA VAL A 15 12.95 17.52 1.02
C VAL A 15 13.22 16.16 0.40
N GLU A 16 14.38 15.96 -0.22
CA GLU A 16 14.83 14.64 -0.69
C GLU A 16 14.70 13.66 0.49
N ARG A 17 13.58 12.95 0.52
CA ARG A 17 13.35 11.92 1.51
C ARG A 17 14.28 10.80 1.11
N GLY A 18 15.34 10.62 1.91
CA GLY A 18 16.19 9.44 1.80
C GLY A 18 15.34 8.17 1.72
N PRO A 19 15.89 7.08 1.15
CA PRO A 19 15.13 5.88 0.83
C PRO A 19 14.29 5.43 2.03
N SER A 20 12.96 5.40 1.84
CA SER A 20 12.04 5.06 2.92
C SER A 20 12.17 3.58 3.26
N LEU A 21 12.40 3.31 4.55
CA LEU A 21 12.43 1.96 5.08
C LEU A 21 11.01 1.55 5.45
N SER A 22 10.51 0.45 4.86
CA SER A 22 9.19 -0.08 5.25
C SER A 22 9.25 -0.70 6.66
N PRO A 23 8.17 -0.62 7.46
CA PRO A 23 8.14 -1.25 8.78
C PRO A 23 8.47 -2.75 8.77
N SER A 24 8.01 -3.48 7.75
CA SER A 24 8.31 -4.90 7.55
C SER A 24 9.81 -5.16 7.35
N ARG A 25 10.47 -4.35 6.51
CA ARG A 25 11.93 -4.45 6.27
C ARG A 25 12.73 -4.09 7.52
N ALA A 26 12.30 -3.09 8.26
CA ALA A 26 12.91 -2.73 9.54
C ALA A 26 12.79 -3.86 10.57
N ALA A 27 11.63 -4.54 10.60
CA ALA A 27 11.42 -5.69 11.47
C ALA A 27 12.35 -6.86 11.09
N ASP A 28 12.46 -7.22 9.81
CA ASP A 28 13.38 -8.26 9.34
C ASP A 28 14.82 -7.98 9.79
N PHE A 29 15.29 -6.73 9.67
CA PHE A 29 16.64 -6.34 10.10
C PHE A 29 16.83 -6.48 11.61
N LYS A 30 15.86 -6.01 12.40
CA LYS A 30 15.88 -6.12 13.87
C LYS A 30 15.88 -7.57 14.34
N THR A 31 15.17 -8.45 13.64
CA THR A 31 15.13 -9.88 13.93
C THR A 31 16.41 -10.58 13.49
N CYS A 32 16.88 -10.33 12.27
CA CYS A 32 18.08 -10.94 11.70
C CYS A 32 18.62 -10.08 10.52
N PRO A 33 19.77 -9.40 10.67
CA PRO A 33 20.33 -8.59 9.58
C PRO A 33 20.61 -9.36 8.29
N LEU A 34 20.95 -10.65 8.39
CA LEU A 34 21.20 -11.49 7.22
C LEU A 34 19.91 -11.82 6.46
N LEU A 35 18.80 -12.04 7.17
CA LEU A 35 17.48 -12.22 6.55
C LEU A 35 17.09 -10.97 5.74
N TYR A 36 17.24 -9.79 6.34
CA TYR A 36 17.02 -8.53 5.63
C TYR A 36 17.84 -8.43 4.34
N ARG A 37 19.14 -8.78 4.40
CA ARG A 37 20.01 -8.80 3.20
C ARG A 37 19.43 -9.73 2.13
N PHE A 38 19.12 -10.97 2.45
CA PHE A 38 18.61 -11.95 1.48
C PHE A 38 17.29 -11.52 0.84
N ARG A 39 16.36 -10.96 1.63
CA ARG A 39 15.03 -10.56 1.16
C ARG A 39 15.01 -9.23 0.42
N THR A 40 15.73 -8.23 0.93
CA THR A 40 15.62 -6.83 0.46
C THR A 40 16.73 -6.42 -0.49
N ILE A 41 17.97 -6.83 -0.22
CA ILE A 41 19.15 -6.47 -1.02
C ILE A 41 19.32 -7.48 -2.15
N ASP A 42 19.51 -8.76 -1.80
CA ASP A 42 19.79 -9.83 -2.76
C ASP A 42 18.52 -10.33 -3.46
N ARG A 43 17.34 -10.06 -2.89
CA ARG A 43 16.00 -10.37 -3.43
C ARG A 43 15.86 -11.82 -3.92
N LEU A 44 16.31 -12.76 -3.08
CA LEU A 44 16.18 -14.17 -3.38
C LEU A 44 14.69 -14.55 -3.55
N PRO A 45 14.36 -15.46 -4.49
CA PRO A 45 12.98 -15.83 -4.74
C PRO A 45 12.36 -16.49 -3.50
N GLU A 46 11.29 -15.91 -2.99
CA GLU A 46 10.49 -16.48 -1.91
C GLU A 46 9.18 -17.05 -2.44
N ARG A 47 8.80 -18.21 -1.91
CA ARG A 47 7.51 -18.81 -2.25
C ARG A 47 6.42 -18.04 -1.49
N PRO A 48 5.46 -17.41 -2.19
CA PRO A 48 4.39 -16.70 -1.50
C PRO A 48 3.59 -17.66 -0.63
N THR A 49 3.28 -17.23 0.58
CA THR A 49 2.42 -18.00 1.48
C THR A 49 0.94 -17.81 1.10
N PRO A 50 0.06 -18.75 1.47
CA PRO A 50 -1.39 -18.57 1.26
C PRO A 50 -1.93 -17.27 1.86
N ASP A 51 -1.38 -16.83 3.00
CA ASP A 51 -1.79 -15.60 3.67
C ASP A 51 -1.34 -14.35 2.91
N GLN A 52 -0.13 -14.35 2.34
CA GLN A 52 0.35 -13.27 1.48
C GLN A 52 -0.53 -13.14 0.23
N ALA A 53 -0.83 -14.26 -0.43
CA ALA A 53 -1.70 -14.27 -1.61
C ALA A 53 -3.10 -13.74 -1.30
N ARG A 54 -3.69 -14.19 -0.18
CA ARG A 54 -5.00 -13.72 0.30
C ARG A 54 -4.98 -12.21 0.59
N GLY A 55 -3.94 -11.73 1.28
CA GLY A 55 -3.79 -10.31 1.60
C GLY A 55 -3.75 -9.46 0.33
N THR A 56 -2.93 -9.85 -0.65
CA THR A 56 -2.85 -9.16 -1.95
C THR A 56 -4.20 -9.11 -2.66
N LEU A 57 -4.93 -10.25 -2.71
CA LEU A 57 -6.24 -10.29 -3.34
C LEU A 57 -7.24 -9.36 -2.63
N VAL A 58 -7.33 -9.44 -1.30
CA VAL A 58 -8.26 -8.61 -0.52
C VAL A 58 -7.94 -7.13 -0.67
N HIS A 59 -6.66 -6.75 -0.62
CA HIS A 59 -6.25 -5.36 -0.84
C HIS A 59 -6.66 -4.87 -2.23
N ALA A 60 -6.41 -5.65 -3.29
CA ALA A 60 -6.79 -5.29 -4.66
C ALA A 60 -8.30 -5.14 -4.84
N VAL A 61 -9.10 -6.00 -4.21
CA VAL A 61 -10.57 -5.90 -4.24
C VAL A 61 -11.05 -4.64 -3.55
N LEU A 62 -10.52 -4.34 -2.36
CA LEU A 62 -10.90 -3.14 -1.63
C LEU A 62 -10.50 -1.85 -2.35
N GLU A 63 -9.32 -1.82 -2.96
CA GLU A 63 -8.87 -0.69 -3.79
C GLU A 63 -9.88 -0.42 -4.92
N ARG A 64 -10.21 -1.44 -5.72
CA ARG A 64 -11.20 -1.34 -6.81
C ARG A 64 -12.58 -0.94 -6.32
N LEU A 65 -13.01 -1.47 -5.17
CA LEU A 65 -14.31 -1.13 -4.58
C LEU A 65 -14.37 0.36 -4.22
N PHE A 66 -13.31 0.89 -3.60
CA PHE A 66 -13.29 2.28 -3.14
C PHE A 66 -12.98 3.29 -4.26
N ASP A 67 -12.40 2.86 -5.37
CA ASP A 67 -12.32 3.64 -6.62
C ASP A 67 -13.70 3.86 -7.26
N ALA A 68 -14.68 2.99 -6.97
CA ALA A 68 -16.04 3.14 -7.48
C ALA A 68 -16.84 4.24 -6.72
N PRO A 69 -17.91 4.80 -7.36
CA PRO A 69 -18.83 5.71 -6.71
C PRO A 69 -19.40 5.14 -5.41
N ALA A 70 -19.73 6.01 -4.46
CA ALA A 70 -20.18 5.58 -3.14
C ALA A 70 -21.40 4.64 -3.16
N ALA A 71 -22.29 4.78 -4.14
CA ALA A 71 -23.46 3.92 -4.31
C ALA A 71 -23.10 2.47 -4.69
N ASP A 72 -21.95 2.26 -5.34
CA ASP A 72 -21.51 0.96 -5.86
C ASP A 72 -20.61 0.21 -4.87
N ARG A 73 -20.30 0.80 -3.71
CA ARG A 73 -19.45 0.23 -2.65
C ARG A 73 -20.20 -0.82 -1.82
N THR A 74 -20.72 -1.84 -2.49
CA THR A 74 -21.55 -2.88 -1.89
C THR A 74 -20.76 -4.17 -1.66
N LEU A 75 -21.27 -5.03 -0.78
CA LEU A 75 -20.70 -6.37 -0.55
C LEU A 75 -20.76 -7.24 -1.81
N GLU A 76 -21.81 -7.10 -2.61
CA GLU A 76 -21.97 -7.83 -3.87
C GLU A 76 -20.87 -7.44 -4.87
N HIS A 77 -20.60 -6.13 -5.00
CA HIS A 77 -19.54 -5.63 -5.86
C HIS A 77 -18.16 -6.12 -5.38
N ALA A 78 -17.92 -6.09 -4.07
CA ALA A 78 -16.68 -6.61 -3.49
C ALA A 78 -16.52 -8.12 -3.76
N ALA A 79 -17.59 -8.90 -3.56
CA ALA A 79 -17.58 -10.35 -3.75
C ALA A 79 -17.33 -10.75 -5.21
N ALA A 80 -17.84 -9.97 -6.17
CA ALA A 80 -17.58 -10.18 -7.59
C ALA A 80 -16.08 -10.10 -7.93
N GLY A 81 -15.29 -9.35 -7.15
CA GLY A 81 -13.84 -9.21 -7.32
C GLY A 81 -12.99 -10.33 -6.72
N LEU A 82 -13.57 -11.29 -5.98
CA LEU A 82 -12.83 -12.36 -5.29
C LEU A 82 -12.39 -13.51 -6.21
N GLN A 83 -12.28 -13.27 -7.52
CA GLN A 83 -11.77 -14.24 -8.46
C GLN A 83 -10.24 -14.14 -8.56
N PRO A 84 -9.50 -15.25 -8.47
CA PRO A 84 -8.05 -15.27 -8.66
C PRO A 84 -7.64 -14.98 -10.10
#